data_AF-A0A1F3V606-F1
#
_entry.id   AF-A0A1F3V606-F1
#
_cell.length_a   1.000
_cell.length_b   1.000
_cell.length_c   1.000
_cell.angle_alpha   90.00
_cell.angle_beta   90.00
_cell.angle_gamma   90.00
#
_symmetry.space_group_name_H-M   'P 1'
#
loop_
_entity.id
_entity.type
_entity.pdbx_description
1 polymer ?
#
loop_
_entity_poly.entity_id
_entity_poly.type
_entity_poly.pdbx_seq_one_letter_code
_entity_poly.pdbx_strand_id
1 'polypeptide(L)'
;MLNNANKLKSYKLYGLDGKIGNVEEFYFDDHDWKVYYLIVSNSNWSTPKKVLISLHTLAYVNNKKRFMKINLTKMQIDNCPFFYKQDCEKLQKIFQNENQLEINFNNTCDLTGYRVINSNGEIGIVKDFIIDDATWIISSLIVDTRDCWPMKDVLIPAQCIKGIFCAESKIIVNNCQEADLELLHNCHNKLINQPNKYLNLNTKNELRL
;
A
#
# COMPACT_ATOMS: atom_id res chain seq x y z
N MET A 1 -10.93 1.45 2.83
CA MET A 1 -11.14 1.30 1.36
C MET A 1 -9.85 0.76 0.79
N LEU A 2 -9.93 -0.20 -0.13
CA LEU A 2 -8.76 -0.73 -0.81
C LEU A 2 -8.28 0.22 -1.91
N ASN A 3 -7.00 0.58 -1.89
CA ASN A 3 -6.40 1.50 -2.84
C ASN A 3 -5.03 0.98 -3.28
N ASN A 4 -4.72 1.17 -4.56
CA ASN A 4 -3.35 1.01 -5.04
C ASN A 4 -2.42 2.00 -4.34
N ALA A 5 -1.20 1.58 -3.99
CA ALA A 5 -0.23 2.47 -3.36
C ALA A 5 0.12 3.64 -4.28
N ASN A 6 0.30 3.42 -5.59
CA ASN A 6 0.55 4.52 -6.54
C ASN A 6 -0.60 5.53 -6.61
N LYS A 7 -1.85 5.08 -6.44
CA LYS A 7 -3.01 5.98 -6.35
C LYS A 7 -2.88 6.86 -5.10
N LEU A 8 -2.55 6.29 -3.93
CA LEU A 8 -2.37 7.07 -2.71
C LEU A 8 -1.17 8.03 -2.78
N LYS A 9 -0.06 7.65 -3.44
CA LYS A 9 1.10 8.54 -3.69
C LYS A 9 0.73 9.79 -4.50
N SER A 10 -0.25 9.67 -5.40
CA SER A 10 -0.76 10.82 -6.17
C SER A 10 -1.52 11.85 -5.33
N TYR A 11 -1.96 11.48 -4.12
CA TYR A 11 -2.75 12.37 -3.26
C TYR A 11 -1.87 13.50 -2.70
N LYS A 12 -2.48 14.66 -2.52
CA LYS A 12 -1.81 15.79 -1.86
C LYS A 12 -1.80 15.59 -0.35
N LEU A 13 -0.68 15.89 0.30
CA LEU A 13 -0.56 15.86 1.75
C LEU A 13 -0.75 17.26 2.34
N TYR A 14 -1.64 17.38 3.31
CA TYR A 14 -1.95 18.62 4.03
C TYR A 14 -1.65 18.48 5.52
N GLY A 15 -1.01 19.50 6.07
CA GLY A 15 -0.82 19.67 7.51
C GLY A 15 -1.93 20.51 8.13
N LEU A 16 -1.67 20.98 9.34
CA LEU A 16 -2.53 21.90 10.07
C LEU A 16 -2.58 23.29 9.39
N ASP A 17 -1.48 23.72 8.79
CA ASP A 17 -1.24 25.04 8.20
C ASP A 17 -1.15 25.04 6.66
N GLY A 18 -1.74 24.01 6.03
CA GLY A 18 -1.94 23.95 4.58
C GLY A 18 -1.18 22.82 3.88
N LYS A 19 -0.98 22.96 2.56
CA LYS A 19 -0.36 21.91 1.74
C LYS A 19 1.10 21.72 2.13
N ILE A 20 1.48 20.49 2.46
CA ILE A 20 2.86 20.08 2.73
C ILE A 20 3.51 19.62 1.43
N GLY A 21 2.93 18.63 0.74
CA GLY A 21 3.64 17.98 -0.36
C GLY A 21 2.93 16.74 -0.89
N ASN A 22 3.72 15.71 -1.20
CA ASN A 22 3.28 14.44 -1.76
C ASN A 22 3.96 13.28 -1.03
N VAL A 23 3.26 12.16 -0.89
CA VAL A 23 3.84 10.91 -0.39
C VAL A 23 4.55 10.22 -1.56
N GLU A 24 5.81 9.85 -1.36
CA GLU A 24 6.60 9.12 -2.35
C GLU A 24 6.60 7.61 -2.07
N GLU A 25 6.69 7.23 -0.79
CA GLU A 25 6.86 5.82 -0.40
C GLU A 25 6.13 5.52 0.92
N PHE A 26 5.69 4.28 1.04
CA PHE A 26 5.12 3.70 2.26
C PHE A 26 6.13 2.69 2.80
N TYR A 27 6.53 2.87 4.06
CA TYR A 27 7.34 1.92 4.82
C TYR A 27 6.44 1.09 5.70
N PHE A 28 6.63 -0.22 5.64
CA PHE A 28 5.79 -1.21 6.32
C PHE A 28 6.64 -2.33 6.91
N ASP A 29 6.09 -3.00 7.91
CA ASP A 29 6.65 -4.22 8.47
C ASP A 29 6.16 -5.43 7.65
N ASP A 30 7.06 -6.29 7.19
CA ASP A 30 6.68 -7.48 6.41
C ASP A 30 6.13 -8.65 7.25
N HIS A 31 6.12 -8.53 8.58
CA HIS A 31 5.48 -9.48 9.48
C HIS A 31 3.95 -9.30 9.50
N ASP A 32 3.48 -8.08 9.74
CA ASP A 32 2.05 -7.75 9.84
C ASP A 32 1.51 -6.99 8.63
N TRP A 33 2.37 -6.65 7.67
CA TRP A 33 2.09 -5.88 6.46
C TRP A 33 1.53 -4.48 6.72
N LYS A 34 1.75 -3.95 7.93
CA LYS A 34 1.24 -2.65 8.34
C LYS A 34 2.18 -1.54 7.94
N VAL A 35 1.64 -0.51 7.30
CA VAL A 35 2.37 0.72 7.01
C VAL A 35 2.55 1.51 8.30
N TYR A 36 3.79 1.87 8.62
CA TYR A 36 4.13 2.67 9.80
C TYR A 36 4.60 4.08 9.44
N TYR A 37 5.23 4.25 8.29
CA TYR A 37 5.80 5.54 7.89
C TYR A 37 5.54 5.89 6.43
N LEU A 38 5.49 7.19 6.18
CA LEU A 38 5.39 7.80 4.86
C LEU A 38 6.70 8.54 4.58
N ILE A 39 7.28 8.35 3.40
CA ILE A 39 8.28 9.29 2.89
C ILE A 39 7.55 10.40 2.16
N VAL A 40 7.81 11.62 2.58
CA VAL A 40 7.17 12.82 2.04
C VAL A 40 8.22 13.73 1.45
N SER A 41 7.94 14.24 0.26
CA SER A 41 8.69 15.31 -0.35
C SER A 41 7.78 16.50 -0.65
N ASN A 42 8.38 17.68 -0.74
CA ASN A 42 7.73 18.88 -1.19
C ASN A 42 8.62 19.56 -2.24
N SER A 43 8.09 19.66 -3.45
CA SER A 43 8.76 20.30 -4.58
C SER A 43 9.09 21.78 -4.37
N ASN A 44 8.47 22.42 -3.37
CA ASN A 44 8.66 23.84 -3.07
C ASN A 44 9.74 24.09 -2.01
N TRP A 45 10.33 23.04 -1.43
CA TRP A 45 11.49 23.21 -0.55
C TRP A 45 12.73 23.54 -1.39
N SER A 46 13.49 24.55 -0.98
CA SER A 46 14.72 24.99 -1.68
C SER A 46 15.81 23.91 -1.74
N THR A 47 15.68 22.87 -0.92
CA THR A 47 16.44 21.63 -1.02
C THR A 47 15.46 20.47 -1.16
N PRO A 48 15.71 19.47 -2.02
CA PRO A 48 14.89 18.27 -2.09
C PRO A 48 15.04 17.52 -0.76
N LYS A 49 14.18 17.85 0.21
CA LYS A 49 14.10 17.12 1.47
C LYS A 49 13.11 15.98 1.29
N LYS A 50 13.54 14.77 1.65
CA LYS A 50 12.64 13.67 1.97
C LYS A 50 12.56 13.58 3.49
N VAL A 51 11.34 13.48 4.01
CA VAL A 51 11.08 13.38 5.46
C VAL A 51 10.28 12.13 5.73
N LEU A 52 10.70 11.37 6.75
CA LEU A 52 9.95 10.23 7.26
C LEU A 52 8.88 10.73 8.25
N ILE A 53 7.61 10.49 7.93
CA ILE A 53 6.47 10.88 8.76
C ILE A 53 5.79 9.63 9.29
N SER A 54 5.61 9.55 10.61
CA SER A 54 4.85 8.46 11.23
C SER A 54 3.38 8.52 10.82
N LEU A 55 2.82 7.37 10.48
CA LEU A 55 1.41 7.21 10.13
C LEU A 55 0.47 7.57 11.30
N HIS A 56 0.93 7.51 12.55
CA HIS A 56 0.17 7.98 13.70
C HIS A 56 -0.24 9.46 13.62
N THR A 57 0.46 10.26 12.81
CA THR A 57 0.11 11.66 12.58
C THR A 57 -1.04 11.83 11.59
N LEU A 58 -1.43 10.77 10.85
CA LEU A 58 -2.50 10.82 9.87
C LEU A 58 -3.85 11.01 10.57
N ALA A 59 -4.51 12.11 10.22
CA ALA A 59 -5.84 12.41 10.71
C ALA A 59 -6.91 11.70 9.88
N TYR A 60 -6.84 11.79 8.55
CA TYR A 60 -7.77 11.11 7.65
C TYR A 60 -7.29 11.13 6.19
N VAL A 61 -7.88 10.22 5.39
CA VAL A 61 -7.76 10.17 3.93
C VAL A 61 -9.07 10.62 3.30
N ASN A 62 -9.01 11.58 2.37
CA ASN A 62 -10.16 11.98 1.57
C ASN A 62 -10.02 11.45 0.13
N ASN A 63 -10.60 10.28 -0.14
CA ASN A 63 -10.53 9.64 -1.44
C ASN A 63 -11.19 10.43 -2.58
N LYS A 64 -12.30 11.12 -2.29
CA LYS A 64 -13.04 11.90 -3.31
C LYS A 64 -12.23 13.09 -3.80
N LYS A 65 -11.59 13.81 -2.86
CA LYS A 65 -10.78 14.99 -3.13
C LYS A 65 -9.28 14.68 -3.32
N ARG A 66 -8.89 13.40 -3.25
CA ARG A 66 -7.52 12.90 -3.46
C ARG A 66 -6.47 13.63 -2.59
N PHE A 67 -6.72 13.70 -1.30
CA PHE A 67 -5.75 14.25 -0.34
C PHE A 67 -5.72 13.48 0.98
N MET A 68 -4.61 13.60 1.69
CA MET A 68 -4.41 13.10 3.05
C MET A 68 -4.14 14.27 3.99
N LYS A 69 -4.67 14.21 5.21
CA LYS A 69 -4.48 15.22 6.26
C LYS A 69 -3.67 14.61 7.40
N ILE A 70 -2.64 15.31 7.86
CA ILE A 70 -1.85 14.95 9.04
C ILE A 70 -1.91 16.08 10.09
N ASN A 71 -1.68 15.71 11.35
CA ASN A 71 -1.69 16.60 12.52
C ASN A 71 -0.31 17.21 12.80
N LEU A 72 0.38 17.67 11.75
CA LEU A 72 1.65 18.38 11.84
C LEU A 72 1.60 19.70 11.06
N THR A 73 2.38 20.69 11.50
CA THR A 73 2.64 21.91 10.74
C THR A 73 3.81 21.72 9.78
N LYS A 74 3.94 22.60 8.77
CA LYS A 74 5.13 22.62 7.90
C LYS A 74 6.42 22.82 8.71
N MET A 75 6.40 23.73 9.68
CA MET A 75 7.55 24.02 10.53
C MET A 75 8.02 22.78 11.32
N GLN A 76 7.08 21.97 11.85
CA GLN A 76 7.44 20.73 12.53
C GLN A 76 8.13 19.73 11.60
N ILE A 77 7.70 19.65 10.34
CA ILE A 77 8.28 18.76 9.32
C ILE A 77 9.64 19.28 8.84
N ASP A 78 9.79 20.59 8.67
CA ASP A 78 11.04 21.21 8.23
C ASP A 78 12.18 21.02 9.24
N ASN A 79 11.83 20.83 10.52
CA ASN A 79 12.72 20.55 11.64
C ASN A 79 13.00 19.06 11.85
N CYS A 80 12.33 18.15 11.13
CA CYS A 80 12.63 16.72 11.19
C CYS A 80 13.98 16.42 10.52
N PRO A 81 14.70 15.36 10.96
CA PRO A 81 15.90 14.92 10.29
C PRO A 81 15.59 14.52 8.85
N PHE A 82 16.51 14.84 7.94
CA PHE A 82 16.43 14.41 6.55
C PHE A 82 16.50 12.89 6.47
N PHE A 83 15.74 12.33 5.53
CA PHE A 83 15.83 10.94 5.18
C PHE A 83 16.64 10.76 3.89
N TYR A 84 17.77 10.07 3.97
CA TYR A 84 18.49 9.58 2.79
C TYR A 84 18.16 8.10 2.59
N LYS A 85 18.06 7.62 1.34
CA LYS A 85 17.80 6.19 1.05
C LYS A 85 18.85 5.24 1.68
N GLN A 86 20.06 5.75 1.87
CA GLN A 86 21.16 5.07 2.57
C GLN A 86 20.83 4.81 4.06
N ASP A 87 19.90 5.58 4.63
CA ASP A 87 19.45 5.44 6.00
C ASP A 87 18.45 4.28 6.19
N CYS A 88 18.09 3.51 5.15
CA CYS A 88 17.23 2.32 5.32
C CYS A 88 17.83 1.32 6.34
N GLU A 89 19.13 1.06 6.28
CA GLU A 89 19.84 0.21 7.27
C GLU A 89 19.89 0.87 8.66
N LYS A 90 19.89 2.20 8.70
CA LYS A 90 19.89 2.99 9.94
C LYS A 90 18.50 3.00 10.59
N LEU A 91 17.43 3.03 9.80
CA LEU A 91 16.06 2.89 10.30
C LEU A 91 15.87 1.55 11.00
N GLN A 92 16.35 0.46 10.41
CA GLN A 92 16.32 -0.87 11.05
C GLN A 92 16.96 -0.81 12.45
N LYS A 93 18.12 -0.17 12.59
CA LYS A 93 18.82 -0.02 13.88
C LYS A 93 18.13 0.93 14.87
N ILE A 94 17.45 1.97 14.38
CA ILE A 94 16.66 2.88 15.24
C ILE A 94 15.49 2.10 15.85
N PHE A 95 14.78 1.32 15.04
CA PHE A 95 13.61 0.58 15.52
C PHE A 95 13.96 -0.66 16.36
N GLN A 96 15.09 -1.32 16.09
CA GLN A 96 15.59 -2.44 16.90
C GLN A 96 15.96 -2.03 18.34
N ASN A 97 16.30 -0.77 18.58
CA ASN A 97 16.70 -0.30 19.92
C ASN A 97 15.53 0.22 20.77
N GLU A 98 14.40 0.59 20.17
CA GLU A 98 13.26 1.17 20.91
C GLU A 98 12.16 0.14 21.24
N ASN A 99 12.11 -1.03 20.59
CA ASN A 99 11.20 -2.12 20.94
C ASN A 99 11.85 -3.49 20.64
N GLN A 100 11.70 -4.48 21.54
CA GLN A 100 12.16 -5.88 21.36
C GLN A 100 11.41 -6.66 20.26
N LEU A 101 10.86 -5.97 19.25
CA LEU A 101 10.21 -6.60 18.11
C LEU A 101 11.19 -6.55 16.95
N GLU A 102 11.52 -7.72 16.39
CA GLU A 102 12.31 -7.84 15.16
C GLU A 102 11.48 -7.33 13.96
N ILE A 103 11.24 -6.02 13.88
CA ILE A 103 10.49 -5.42 12.78
C ILE A 103 11.41 -5.36 11.56
N ASN A 104 11.03 -6.06 10.48
CA ASN A 104 11.74 -5.98 9.22
C ASN A 104 11.04 -4.99 8.28
N PHE A 105 11.51 -3.74 8.33
CA PHE A 105 10.94 -2.67 7.52
C PHE A 105 11.34 -2.80 6.05
N ASN A 106 10.34 -2.81 5.18
CA ASN A 106 10.46 -2.69 3.74
C ASN A 106 9.72 -1.43 3.26
N ASN A 107 9.96 -1.02 2.01
CA ASN A 107 9.16 0.01 1.37
C ASN A 107 8.61 -0.46 0.02
N THR A 108 7.47 0.12 -0.36
CA THR A 108 6.78 -0.25 -1.62
C THR A 108 7.61 -0.03 -2.88
N CYS A 109 8.56 0.93 -2.89
CA CYS A 109 9.36 1.21 -4.08
C CYS A 109 10.41 0.12 -4.30
N ASP A 110 11.08 -0.30 -3.23
CA ASP A 110 12.17 -1.28 -3.32
C ASP A 110 11.68 -2.66 -3.74
N LEU A 111 10.43 -3.01 -3.42
CA LEU A 111 9.84 -4.29 -3.84
C LEU A 111 9.17 -4.25 -5.21
N THR A 112 8.90 -3.06 -5.77
CA THR A 112 8.38 -2.97 -7.14
C THR A 112 9.47 -3.44 -8.11
N GLY A 113 9.12 -4.35 -9.04
CA GLY A 113 10.07 -5.00 -9.93
C GLY A 113 10.62 -6.34 -9.40
N TYR A 114 10.29 -6.75 -8.18
CA TYR A 114 10.72 -8.06 -7.67
C TYR A 114 9.94 -9.19 -8.36
N ARG A 115 10.62 -10.30 -8.62
CA ARG A 115 9.97 -11.52 -9.13
C ARG A 115 9.25 -12.24 -8.02
N VAL A 116 8.02 -12.65 -8.28
CA VAL A 116 7.21 -13.48 -7.39
C VAL A 116 7.28 -14.92 -7.87
N ILE A 117 7.74 -15.82 -7.00
CA ILE A 117 8.04 -17.22 -7.35
C ILE A 117 7.33 -18.14 -6.35
N ASN A 118 6.75 -19.23 -6.85
CA ASN A 118 6.21 -20.33 -6.04
C ASN A 118 6.94 -21.65 -6.37
N SER A 119 6.46 -22.77 -5.82
CA SER A 119 7.02 -24.11 -6.09
C SER A 119 6.96 -24.53 -7.56
N ASN A 120 6.07 -23.90 -8.35
CA ASN A 120 5.82 -24.24 -9.76
C ASN A 120 6.60 -23.33 -10.72
N GLY A 121 7.30 -22.31 -10.21
CA GLY A 121 8.09 -21.38 -11.00
C GLY A 121 7.74 -19.91 -10.74
N GLU A 122 8.14 -19.05 -11.68
CA GLU A 122 7.84 -17.62 -11.61
C GLU A 122 6.36 -17.35 -11.97
N ILE A 123 5.71 -16.53 -11.14
CA ILE A 123 4.34 -16.06 -11.34
C ILE A 123 4.36 -14.76 -12.16
N GLY A 124 5.29 -13.85 -11.84
CA GLY A 124 5.41 -12.55 -12.50
C GLY A 124 6.19 -11.54 -11.67
N ILE A 125 6.00 -10.25 -11.97
CA ILE A 125 6.76 -9.14 -11.40
C ILE A 125 5.85 -8.23 -10.58
N VAL A 126 6.26 -7.85 -9.37
CA VAL A 126 5.51 -6.90 -8.54
C VAL A 126 5.42 -5.54 -9.24
N LYS A 127 4.19 -5.04 -9.39
CA LYS A 127 3.87 -3.78 -10.06
C LYS A 127 3.40 -2.69 -9.09
N ASP A 128 2.63 -3.06 -8.08
CA ASP A 128 2.05 -2.16 -7.09
C ASP A 128 1.55 -2.95 -5.87
N PHE A 129 0.92 -2.27 -4.91
CA PHE A 129 0.38 -2.84 -3.68
C PHE A 129 -1.04 -2.35 -3.44
N ILE A 130 -1.88 -3.20 -2.83
CA ILE A 130 -3.23 -2.84 -2.37
C ILE A 130 -3.18 -2.55 -0.87
N ILE A 131 -3.39 -1.28 -0.50
CA ILE A 131 -3.45 -0.78 0.87
C ILE A 131 -4.92 -0.55 1.25
N ASP A 132 -5.34 -1.08 2.40
CA ASP A 132 -6.59 -0.64 3.03
C ASP A 132 -6.35 0.67 3.79
N ASP A 133 -6.93 1.78 3.33
CA ASP A 133 -6.72 3.10 3.94
C ASP A 133 -7.41 3.29 5.31
N ALA A 134 -8.20 2.31 5.76
CA ALA A 134 -8.79 2.31 7.10
C ALA A 134 -7.83 1.69 8.13
N THR A 135 -7.19 0.58 7.78
CA THR A 135 -6.31 -0.19 8.68
C THR A 135 -4.82 0.04 8.40
N TRP A 136 -4.50 0.59 7.23
CA TRP A 136 -3.15 0.75 6.69
C TRP A 136 -2.36 -0.55 6.58
N ILE A 137 -3.08 -1.65 6.34
CA ILE A 137 -2.50 -2.95 6.01
C ILE A 137 -2.39 -3.05 4.50
N ILE A 138 -1.21 -3.47 4.03
CA ILE A 138 -1.03 -3.96 2.66
C ILE A 138 -1.66 -5.35 2.59
N SER A 139 -2.83 -5.41 1.95
CA SER A 139 -3.60 -6.65 1.83
C SER A 139 -3.07 -7.57 0.73
N SER A 140 -2.55 -7.01 -0.37
CA SER A 140 -2.08 -7.79 -1.52
C SER A 140 -1.04 -7.03 -2.34
N LEU A 141 -0.22 -7.78 -3.06
CA LEU A 141 0.66 -7.30 -4.12
C LEU A 141 -0.09 -7.39 -5.44
N ILE A 142 0.06 -6.38 -6.28
CA ILE A 142 -0.35 -6.44 -7.69
C ILE A 142 0.85 -7.00 -8.45
N VAL A 143 0.71 -8.20 -9.02
CA VAL A 143 1.76 -8.89 -9.75
C VAL A 143 1.38 -8.95 -11.21
N ASP A 144 2.26 -8.44 -12.03
CA ASP A 144 2.13 -8.43 -13.47
C ASP A 144 2.66 -9.75 -14.04
N THR A 145 1.78 -10.50 -14.71
CA THR A 145 2.11 -11.80 -15.30
C THR A 145 2.36 -11.70 -16.80
N ARG A 146 2.68 -10.53 -17.38
CA ARG A 146 2.70 -10.31 -18.85
C ARG A 146 3.56 -11.29 -19.68
N ASP A 147 4.56 -11.95 -19.10
CA ASP A 147 5.34 -13.02 -19.75
C ASP A 147 4.68 -14.42 -19.66
N CYS A 148 3.54 -14.50 -18.99
CA CYS A 148 2.71 -15.68 -18.77
C CYS A 148 1.28 -15.44 -19.30
N TRP A 149 0.69 -16.46 -19.90
CA TRP A 149 -0.72 -16.43 -20.29
C TRP A 149 -1.60 -16.72 -19.05
N PRO A 150 -2.66 -15.95 -18.74
CA PRO A 150 -3.27 -14.86 -19.50
C PRO A 150 -2.70 -13.49 -19.07
N MET A 151 -2.23 -12.67 -20.01
CA MET A 151 -1.70 -11.30 -19.81
C MET A 151 -2.60 -10.41 -18.91
N LYS A 152 -2.50 -10.54 -17.60
CA LYS A 152 -3.31 -9.80 -16.61
C LYS A 152 -2.51 -9.60 -15.34
N ASP A 153 -2.83 -8.52 -14.63
CA ASP A 153 -2.34 -8.36 -13.26
C ASP A 153 -3.10 -9.35 -12.35
N VAL A 154 -2.38 -10.06 -11.49
CA VAL A 154 -2.92 -10.94 -10.45
C VAL A 154 -2.68 -10.32 -9.07
N LEU A 155 -3.62 -10.54 -8.14
CA LEU A 155 -3.44 -10.13 -6.76
C LEU A 155 -2.87 -11.30 -5.96
N ILE A 156 -1.74 -11.06 -5.30
CA ILE A 156 -1.13 -12.03 -4.38
C ILE A 156 -1.36 -11.51 -2.96
N PRO A 157 -2.21 -12.18 -2.16
CA PRO A 157 -2.42 -11.80 -0.77
C PRO A 157 -1.11 -11.79 0.01
N ALA A 158 -0.93 -10.78 0.87
CA ALA A 158 0.25 -10.65 1.73
C ALA A 158 0.50 -11.92 2.57
N GLN A 159 -0.56 -12.56 3.05
CA GLN A 159 -0.51 -13.81 3.83
C GLN A 159 0.12 -15.02 3.08
N CYS A 160 0.20 -14.98 1.75
CA CYS A 160 0.87 -16.02 0.98
C CYS A 160 2.39 -15.89 0.98
N ILE A 161 2.93 -14.74 1.37
CA ILE A 161 4.36 -14.46 1.27
C ILE A 161 5.08 -15.20 2.38
N LYS A 162 6.10 -15.96 1.99
CA LYS A 162 6.95 -16.74 2.90
C LYS A 162 8.29 -16.09 3.15
N GLY A 163 8.76 -15.26 2.23
CA GLY A 163 10.00 -14.53 2.41
C GLY A 163 10.25 -13.54 1.29
N ILE A 164 10.92 -12.45 1.66
CA ILE A 164 11.40 -11.42 0.75
C ILE A 164 12.92 -11.53 0.74
N PHE A 165 13.50 -11.75 -0.44
CA PHE A 165 14.93 -11.96 -0.65
C PHE A 165 15.49 -10.77 -1.44
N CYS A 166 15.79 -9.68 -0.73
CA CYS A 166 16.15 -8.39 -1.32
C CYS A 166 17.37 -8.47 -2.24
N ALA A 167 18.43 -9.17 -1.81
CA ALA A 167 19.66 -9.34 -2.59
C ALA A 167 19.42 -9.99 -3.97
N GLU A 168 18.36 -10.78 -4.10
CA GLU A 168 18.01 -11.49 -5.34
C GLU A 168 16.83 -10.84 -6.08
N SER A 169 16.24 -9.79 -5.51
CA SER A 169 15.00 -9.16 -5.99
C SER A 169 13.87 -10.18 -6.19
N LYS A 170 13.68 -11.07 -5.20
CA LYS A 170 12.69 -12.16 -5.23
C LYS A 170 11.75 -12.11 -4.03
N ILE A 171 10.49 -12.50 -4.26
CA ILE A 171 9.51 -12.79 -3.22
C ILE A 171 9.06 -14.24 -3.42
N ILE A 172 9.21 -15.05 -2.38
CA ILE A 172 8.75 -16.43 -2.37
C ILE A 172 7.37 -16.49 -1.76
N VAL A 173 6.44 -17.13 -2.46
CA VAL A 173 5.06 -17.35 -2.01
C VAL A 173 4.77 -18.84 -1.93
N ASN A 174 3.94 -19.22 -0.96
CA ASN A 174 3.44 -20.58 -0.82
C ASN A 174 2.01 -20.54 -0.27
N ASN A 175 1.20 -21.54 -0.62
CA ASN A 175 -0.15 -21.71 -0.09
C ASN A 175 -1.11 -20.55 -0.42
N CYS A 176 -0.93 -19.86 -1.56
CA CYS A 176 -2.07 -19.20 -2.19
C CYS A 176 -2.94 -20.32 -2.76
N GLN A 177 -4.18 -20.49 -2.28
CA GLN A 177 -5.05 -21.51 -2.86
C GLN A 177 -5.18 -21.26 -4.36
N GLU A 178 -5.10 -22.31 -5.17
CA GLU A 178 -5.23 -22.23 -6.63
C GLU A 178 -6.61 -21.63 -7.03
N ALA A 179 -7.62 -21.76 -6.15
CA ALA A 179 -8.92 -21.09 -6.24
C ALA A 179 -8.86 -19.54 -6.12
N ASP A 180 -7.86 -18.98 -5.44
CA ASP A 180 -7.62 -17.52 -5.39
C ASP A 180 -6.96 -17.00 -6.68
N LEU A 181 -6.24 -17.87 -7.39
CA LEU A 181 -5.66 -17.59 -8.71
C LEU A 181 -6.69 -17.83 -9.84
N GLU A 182 -7.61 -18.80 -9.70
CA GLU A 182 -8.71 -19.05 -10.64
C GLU A 182 -9.89 -18.07 -10.51
N LEU A 183 -10.07 -17.41 -9.35
CA LEU A 183 -11.02 -16.30 -9.21
C LEU A 183 -10.68 -15.09 -10.09
N LEU A 184 -9.43 -14.96 -10.56
CA LEU A 184 -9.04 -14.00 -11.59
C LEU A 184 -9.50 -14.40 -13.00
N HIS A 185 -9.85 -15.66 -13.23
CA HIS A 185 -10.48 -16.11 -14.47
C HIS A 185 -12.01 -15.91 -14.47
N ASN A 186 -12.68 -16.10 -13.31
CA ASN A 186 -14.15 -16.11 -13.23
C ASN A 186 -14.82 -14.85 -12.65
N CYS A 187 -14.11 -13.92 -12.00
CA CYS A 187 -14.75 -12.69 -11.46
C CYS A 187 -15.20 -11.68 -12.53
N HIS A 188 -14.73 -11.79 -13.78
CA HIS A 188 -15.07 -10.80 -14.81
C HIS A 188 -16.52 -10.93 -15.33
N ASN A 189 -17.19 -12.07 -15.16
CA ASN A 189 -18.54 -12.27 -15.70
C ASN A 189 -19.69 -11.87 -14.76
N LYS A 190 -19.44 -11.58 -13.48
CA LYS A 190 -20.52 -11.32 -12.51
C LYS A 190 -20.65 -9.86 -12.06
N LEU A 191 -19.60 -9.05 -12.14
CA LEU A 191 -19.64 -7.65 -11.69
C LEU A 191 -19.84 -6.62 -12.81
N ILE A 192 -19.75 -7.02 -14.08
CA ILE A 192 -19.96 -6.12 -15.24
C ILE A 192 -21.40 -6.24 -15.82
N ASN A 193 -22.11 -7.35 -15.57
CA ASN A 193 -23.43 -7.62 -16.17
C ASN A 193 -24.65 -7.39 -15.23
N GLN A 194 -24.51 -6.74 -14.08
CA GLN A 194 -25.68 -6.33 -13.28
C GLN A 194 -25.54 -4.91 -12.72
N PRO A 195 -25.93 -3.86 -13.47
CA PRO A 195 -25.77 -2.48 -13.02
C PRO A 195 -26.86 -2.00 -12.03
N ASN A 196 -27.86 -2.79 -11.64
CA ASN A 196 -28.89 -2.32 -10.71
C ASN A 196 -29.58 -3.48 -9.96
N LYS A 197 -29.35 -3.62 -8.65
CA LYS A 197 -30.38 -4.20 -7.75
C LYS A 197 -30.31 -3.90 -6.26
N TYR A 198 -29.44 -3.00 -5.78
CA TYR A 198 -29.41 -2.66 -4.36
C TYR A 198 -29.39 -1.15 -4.14
N LEU A 199 -30.47 -0.52 -4.60
CA LEU A 199 -30.98 0.77 -4.14
C LEU A 199 -32.49 0.63 -3.99
N ASN A 200 -32.92 0.15 -2.82
CA ASN A 200 -34.13 0.63 -2.13
C ASN A 200 -34.30 -0.08 -0.79
N LEU A 201 -33.93 0.62 0.28
CA LEU A 201 -34.53 0.43 1.59
C LEU A 201 -35.68 1.43 1.72
N ASN A 202 -36.88 0.89 2.01
CA ASN A 202 -38.02 1.51 2.69
C ASN A 202 -38.84 2.63 2.01
N THR A 203 -40.06 2.25 1.60
CA THR A 203 -41.32 3.00 1.80
C THR A 203 -42.42 1.97 2.04
N LYS A 204 -42.78 1.72 3.31
CA LYS A 204 -43.98 2.23 4.01
C LYS A 204 -45.34 1.89 3.34
N ASN A 205 -46.15 1.26 4.19
CA ASN A 205 -47.60 1.36 4.34
C ASN A 205 -48.52 0.47 3.49
N GLU A 206 -49.26 -0.35 4.24
CA GLU A 206 -50.73 -0.51 4.25
C GLU A 206 -51.45 -0.47 2.89
N LEU A 207 -52.21 -1.54 2.60
CA LEU A 207 -53.69 -1.51 2.68
C LEU A 207 -54.30 -2.80 2.09
N ARG A 208 -55.21 -3.36 2.90
CA ARG A 208 -56.52 -3.92 2.53
C ARG A 208 -56.66 -5.31 1.89
N LEU A 209 -57.35 -6.12 2.72
CA LEU A 209 -58.34 -7.18 2.47
C LEU A 209 -57.84 -8.53 1.95
#